data_AF-A0A9W9WPU3-F1
#
_entry.id   AF-A0A9W9WPU3-F1
#
_cell.length_a   1.000
_cell.length_b   1.000
_cell.length_c   1.000
_cell.angle_alpha   90.00
_cell.angle_beta   90.00
_cell.angle_gamma   90.00
#
_symmetry.space_group_name_H-M   'P 1'
#
loop_
_entity.id
_entity.type
_entity.pdbx_description
1 polymer ?
#
loop_
_entity_poly.entity_id
_entity_poly.type
_entity_poly.pdbx_seq_one_letter_code
_entity_poly.pdbx_strand_id
1 'polypeptide(L)'
;MTNTNKLQVVLPSLLTDIEESLIQKGTPKPHVDRFLNCLKANIEGGKLNRDLSHALLHRPLIDIEFEHLSILGWLTELFQAVYLMWDDIMDGSETRRGKPCWHRQQTVG
;
A
#
# COMPACT_ATOMS: atom_id res chain seq x y z
N MET A 1 4.76 14.63 -17.01
CA MET A 1 5.13 14.56 -15.58
C MET A 1 4.18 13.56 -14.94
N THR A 2 4.71 12.44 -14.47
CA THR A 2 3.95 11.23 -14.11
C THR A 2 3.07 11.44 -12.87
N ASN A 3 1.83 10.92 -12.93
CA ASN A 3 0.81 10.98 -11.86
C ASN A 3 1.21 10.29 -10.55
N THR A 4 2.40 9.71 -10.47
CA THR A 4 3.01 9.10 -9.29
C THR A 4 3.00 10.03 -8.07
N ASN A 5 3.10 11.35 -8.27
CA ASN A 5 3.11 12.35 -7.18
C ASN A 5 1.71 12.53 -6.54
N LYS A 6 0.65 12.16 -7.25
CA LYS A 6 -0.74 12.44 -6.85
C LYS A 6 -1.30 11.39 -5.87
N LEU A 7 -1.03 10.11 -6.11
CA LEU A 7 -1.43 9.04 -5.19
C LEU A 7 -0.79 9.18 -3.81
N GLN A 8 0.47 9.60 -3.78
CA GLN A 8 1.22 9.70 -2.52
C GLN A 8 0.58 10.69 -1.53
N VAL A 9 -0.22 11.65 -2.03
CA VAL A 9 -0.95 12.62 -1.19
C VAL A 9 -2.01 11.94 -0.32
N VAL A 10 -2.64 10.87 -0.81
CA VAL A 10 -3.75 10.20 -0.10
C VAL A 10 -3.26 9.10 0.85
N LEU A 11 -2.04 8.57 0.63
CA LEU A 11 -1.50 7.48 1.44
C LEU A 11 -1.49 7.76 2.94
N PRO A 12 -1.03 8.94 3.43
CA PRO A 12 -1.03 9.22 4.87
C PRO A 12 -2.45 9.14 5.48
N SER A 13 -3.46 9.71 4.82
CA SER A 13 -4.84 9.64 5.29
C SER A 13 -5.35 8.21 5.32
N LEU A 14 -5.10 7.43 4.26
CA LEU A 14 -5.49 6.03 4.20
C LEU A 14 -4.85 5.19 5.32
N LEU A 15 -3.57 5.42 5.61
CA LEU A 15 -2.88 4.73 6.70
C LEU A 15 -3.46 5.10 8.07
N THR A 16 -3.83 6.37 8.27
CA THR A 16 -4.53 6.82 9.48
C THR A 16 -5.89 6.14 9.62
N ASP A 17 -6.70 6.09 8.55
CA ASP A 17 -8.02 5.45 8.57
C ASP A 17 -7.92 3.95 8.93
N ILE A 18 -6.90 3.27 8.40
CA ILE A 18 -6.60 1.87 8.73
C ILE A 18 -6.21 1.73 10.20
N GLU A 19 -5.33 2.60 10.71
CA GLU A 19 -4.91 2.60 12.13
C GLU A 19 -6.10 2.79 13.06
N GLU A 20 -6.94 3.81 12.81
CA GLU A 20 -8.13 4.11 13.59
C GLU A 20 -9.13 2.95 13.55
N SER A 21 -9.34 2.33 12.38
CA SER A 21 -10.22 1.16 12.25
C SER A 21 -9.73 -0.02 13.11
N LEU A 22 -8.43 -0.27 13.17
CA LEU A 22 -7.86 -1.34 13.99
C LEU A 22 -8.00 -1.03 15.48
N ILE A 23 -7.77 0.21 15.90
CA ILE A 23 -7.92 0.66 17.29
C ILE A 23 -9.38 0.54 17.73
N GLN A 24 -10.33 1.00 16.91
CA GLN A 24 -11.77 0.90 17.20
C GLN A 24 -12.24 -0.55 17.36
N LYS A 25 -11.61 -1.49 16.65
CA LYS A 25 -11.86 -2.93 16.78
C LYS A 25 -11.23 -3.57 18.03
N GLY A 26 -10.54 -2.78 18.87
CA GLY A 26 -9.88 -3.26 20.08
C GLY A 26 -8.55 -3.96 19.83
N THR A 27 -7.91 -3.73 18.67
CA THR A 27 -6.60 -4.32 18.36
C THR A 27 -5.54 -3.72 19.28
N PRO A 28 -4.77 -4.52 20.05
CA PRO A 28 -3.70 -3.99 20.89
C PRO A 28 -2.65 -3.23 20.08
N LYS A 29 -2.17 -2.11 20.62
CA LYS A 29 -1.22 -1.20 19.95
C LYS A 29 0.00 -1.90 19.33
N PRO A 30 0.65 -2.90 19.98
CA PRO A 30 1.78 -3.61 19.36
C PRO A 30 1.43 -4.33 18.06
N HIS A 31 0.20 -4.83 17.94
CA HIS A 31 -0.27 -5.51 16.72
C HIS A 31 -0.62 -4.51 15.62
N VAL A 32 -1.19 -3.35 15.99
CA VAL A 32 -1.44 -2.24 15.06
C VAL A 32 -0.10 -1.76 14.47
N ASP A 33 0.90 -1.53 15.32
CA ASP A 33 2.22 -1.08 14.89
C ASP A 33 2.91 -2.11 13.98
N ARG A 34 2.86 -3.38 14.35
CA ARG A 34 3.40 -4.46 13.51
C ARG A 34 2.71 -4.52 12.15
N PHE A 35 1.38 -4.37 12.10
CA PHE A 35 0.61 -4.37 10.86
C PHE A 35 0.97 -3.18 9.97
N LEU A 36 1.01 -1.96 10.52
CA LEU A 36 1.35 -0.76 9.76
C LEU A 36 2.79 -0.79 9.25
N ASN A 37 3.74 -1.33 10.04
CA ASN A 37 5.12 -1.52 9.61
C ASN A 37 5.22 -2.52 8.44
N CYS A 38 4.49 -3.63 8.51
CA CYS A 38 4.38 -4.60 7.41
C CYS A 38 3.84 -3.93 6.15
N LEU A 39 2.74 -3.19 6.29
CA LEU A 39 2.08 -2.52 5.16
C LEU A 39 3.03 -1.54 4.49
N LYS A 40 3.61 -0.59 5.26
CA LYS A 40 4.55 0.42 4.75
C LYS A 40 5.74 -0.21 4.03
N ALA A 41 6.35 -1.24 4.62
CA ALA A 41 7.52 -1.90 4.04
C ALA A 41 7.25 -2.53 2.67
N ASN A 42 6.04 -3.05 2.43
CA ASN A 42 5.69 -3.79 1.22
C ASN A 42 5.05 -2.94 0.12
N ILE A 43 4.54 -1.75 0.46
CA ILE A 43 3.87 -0.86 -0.50
C ILE A 43 4.83 0.20 -1.07
N GLU A 44 5.87 0.57 -0.32
CA GLU A 44 6.89 1.53 -0.75
C GLU A 44 7.80 1.00 -1.87
N GLY A 45 8.33 1.91 -2.70
CA GLY A 45 9.28 1.58 -3.78
C GLY A 45 8.64 0.90 -5.00
N GLY A 46 7.31 0.81 -5.05
CA GLY A 46 6.56 0.39 -6.22
C GLY A 46 6.55 1.46 -7.32
N LYS A 47 6.28 1.05 -8.56
CA LYS A 47 6.16 1.97 -9.71
C LYS A 47 4.83 2.75 -9.73
N LEU A 48 3.87 2.33 -8.91
CA LEU A 48 2.50 2.89 -8.85
C LEU A 48 1.80 2.86 -10.22
N ASN A 49 2.09 1.83 -11.03
CA ASN A 49 1.58 1.71 -12.39
C ASN A 49 0.14 1.20 -12.44
N ARG A 50 -0.42 0.73 -11.32
CA ARG A 50 -1.78 0.17 -11.27
C ARG A 50 -2.82 1.21 -10.87
N ASP A 51 -2.40 2.47 -10.80
CA ASP A 51 -3.32 3.58 -10.70
C ASP A 51 -4.13 3.72 -11.99
N LEU A 52 -5.44 3.49 -11.87
CA LEU A 52 -6.39 3.56 -12.97
C LEU A 52 -7.04 4.95 -13.08
N SER A 53 -6.75 5.88 -12.18
CA SER A 53 -7.43 7.18 -12.11
C SER A 53 -7.39 7.96 -13.44
N HIS A 54 -6.28 7.87 -14.16
CA HIS A 54 -6.09 8.53 -15.46
C HIS A 54 -6.55 7.71 -16.67
N ALA A 55 -6.75 6.41 -16.50
CA ALA A 55 -7.17 5.51 -17.57
C ALA A 55 -8.69 5.43 -17.69
N LEU A 56 -9.42 5.66 -16.59
CA LEU A 56 -10.87 5.45 -16.53
C LEU A 56 -11.69 6.61 -17.11
N LEU A 57 -11.20 7.85 -16.98
CA LEU A 57 -11.92 9.04 -17.41
C LEU A 57 -11.11 9.84 -18.42
N HIS A 58 -11.64 10.00 -19.63
CA HIS A 58 -11.04 10.79 -20.71
C HIS A 58 -11.29 12.31 -20.57
N ARG A 59 -11.33 12.79 -19.33
CA ARG A 59 -11.50 14.22 -18.99
C ARG A 59 -10.75 14.55 -17.69
N PRO A 60 -10.50 15.84 -17.39
CA PRO A 60 -10.02 16.24 -16.08
C PRO A 60 -10.96 15.75 -14.97
N LEU A 61 -10.36 15.25 -13.89
CA LEU A 61 -11.06 14.82 -12.68
C LEU A 61 -11.44 16.05 -11.86
N ILE A 62 -12.64 16.04 -11.27
CA ILE A 62 -12.96 16.96 -10.16
C ILE A 62 -12.37 16.41 -8.86
N ASP A 63 -12.24 17.25 -7.83
CA ASP A 63 -11.50 16.92 -6.60
C ASP A 63 -11.97 15.62 -5.94
N ILE A 64 -13.29 15.40 -5.83
CA ILE A 64 -13.84 14.19 -5.23
C ILE A 64 -13.56 12.91 -6.05
N GLU A 65 -13.57 13.02 -7.38
CA GLU A 65 -13.22 11.90 -8.26
C GLU A 65 -11.75 11.57 -8.16
N PHE A 66 -10.91 12.61 -8.08
CA PHE A 66 -9.50 12.46 -7.88
C PHE A 66 -9.19 11.74 -6.56
N GLU A 67 -9.83 12.13 -5.47
CA GLU A 67 -9.70 11.48 -4.17
C GLU A 67 -10.14 10.00 -4.23
N HIS A 68 -11.36 9.72 -4.69
CA HIS A 68 -11.90 8.36 -4.76
C HIS A 68 -11.06 7.44 -5.66
N LEU A 69 -10.62 7.93 -6.82
CA LEU A 69 -9.79 7.15 -7.73
C LEU A 69 -8.38 6.93 -7.19
N SER A 70 -7.85 7.89 -6.41
CA SER A 70 -6.56 7.72 -5.73
C SER A 70 -6.65 6.67 -4.62
N ILE A 71 -7.74 6.65 -3.85
CA ILE A 71 -8.02 5.60 -2.86
C ILE A 71 -8.11 4.25 -3.56
N LEU A 72 -8.88 4.16 -4.66
CA LEU A 72 -9.00 2.94 -5.45
C LEU A 72 -7.64 2.45 -5.96
N GLY A 73 -6.82 3.36 -6.49
CA GLY A 73 -5.45 3.08 -6.93
C GLY A 73 -4.60 2.45 -5.82
N TRP A 74 -4.66 3.01 -4.61
CA TRP A 74 -4.00 2.43 -3.44
C TRP A 74 -4.54 1.06 -3.08
N LEU A 75 -5.86 0.84 -3.08
CA LEU A 75 -6.44 -0.48 -2.81
C LEU A 75 -5.90 -1.54 -3.78
N THR A 76 -5.73 -1.21 -5.06
CA THR A 76 -5.08 -2.10 -6.04
C THR A 76 -3.59 -2.35 -5.78
N GLU A 77 -2.83 -1.34 -5.36
CA GLU A 77 -1.41 -1.52 -5.00
C GLU A 77 -1.25 -2.31 -3.69
N LEU A 78 -2.16 -2.14 -2.72
CA LEU A 78 -2.22 -2.95 -1.50
C LEU A 78 -2.51 -4.42 -1.84
N PHE A 79 -3.50 -4.65 -2.70
CA PHE A 79 -3.83 -6.00 -3.19
C PHE A 79 -2.63 -6.65 -3.88
N GLN A 80 -1.90 -5.89 -4.70
CA GLN A 80 -0.69 -6.38 -5.34
C GLN A 80 0.45 -6.66 -4.36
N ALA A 81 0.62 -5.83 -3.32
CA ALA A 81 1.63 -6.07 -2.29
C ALA A 81 1.40 -7.41 -1.57
N VAL A 82 0.13 -7.79 -1.33
CA VAL A 82 -0.19 -9.11 -0.76
C VAL A 82 0.30 -10.26 -1.66
N TYR A 83 0.02 -10.19 -2.96
CA TYR A 83 0.51 -11.23 -3.89
C TYR A 83 2.03 -11.30 -3.94
N LEU A 84 2.73 -10.16 -3.93
CA LEU A 84 4.19 -10.17 -3.89
C LEU A 84 4.74 -10.80 -2.62
N MET A 85 4.13 -10.53 -1.47
CA MET A 85 4.57 -11.17 -0.22
C MET A 85 4.37 -12.68 -0.27
N TRP A 86 3.25 -13.15 -0.83
CA TRP A 86 2.99 -14.59 -1.01
C TRP A 86 3.98 -15.22 -1.99
N ASP A 87 4.20 -14.58 -3.14
CA ASP A 87 5.19 -14.95 -4.15
C ASP A 87 6.59 -15.07 -3.53
N ASP A 88 7.02 -14.06 -2.77
CA ASP A 88 8.31 -14.06 -2.08
C ASP A 88 8.46 -15.23 -1.11
N ILE A 89 7.38 -15.62 -0.41
CA ILE A 89 7.38 -16.77 0.50
C ILE A 89 7.43 -18.10 -0.27
N MET A 90 6.60 -18.25 -1.31
CA MET A 90 6.52 -19.48 -2.10
C MET A 90 7.84 -19.77 -2.82
N ASP A 91 8.48 -18.74 -3.35
CA ASP A 91 9.74 -18.86 -4.09
C ASP A 91 10.98 -18.81 -3.17
N GLY A 92 10.79 -18.54 -1.88
CA GLY A 92 11.89 -18.36 -0.94
C GLY A 92 12.78 -17.15 -1.25
N SER A 93 12.25 -16.15 -1.94
CA SER A 93 12.97 -14.96 -2.42
C SER A 93 13.69 -14.21 -1.30
N GLU A 94 14.91 -13.77 -1.56
CA GLU A 94 15.71 -13.03 -0.57
C GLU A 94 15.40 -11.53 -0.55
N THR A 95 15.18 -10.91 -1.72
CA THR A 95 15.00 -9.46 -1.83
C THR A 95 13.85 -9.06 -2.74
N ARG A 96 13.21 -7.94 -2.39
CA ARG A 96 12.14 -7.29 -3.15
C ARG A 96 12.36 -5.77 -3.10
N ARG A 97 12.32 -5.11 -4.27
CA ARG A 97 12.50 -3.65 -4.40
C ARG A 97 13.79 -3.14 -3.71
N GLY A 98 14.87 -3.93 -3.78
CA GLY A 98 16.18 -3.59 -3.21
C GLY A 98 16.28 -3.74 -1.68
N LYS A 99 15.26 -4.30 -1.01
CA LYS A 99 15.26 -4.59 0.43
C LYS A 99 15.04 -6.09 0.66
N PRO A 100 15.44 -6.65 1.82
CA PRO A 100 15.07 -8.03 2.18
C PRO A 100 13.55 -8.22 2.14
N CYS A 101 13.08 -9.36 1.61
CA CYS A 101 11.66 -9.71 1.61
C CYS A 101 11.10 -9.69 3.03
N TRP A 102 9.82 -9.33 3.20
CA TRP A 102 9.22 -9.16 4.53
C TRP A 102 9.38 -10.40 5.44
N HIS A 103 9.19 -11.60 4.89
CA HIS A 103 9.34 -12.87 5.61
C HIS A 103 10.79 -13.20 6.04
N ARG A 104 11.78 -12.44 5.56
CA ARG A 104 13.21 -12.58 5.91
C ARG A 104 13.66 -11.56 6.95
N GLN A 105 12.80 -10.65 7.42
CA GLN A 105 13.16 -9.70 8.45
C GLN A 105 13.33 -10.40 9.81
N GLN A 106 14.36 -10.02 10.58
CA GLN A 106 14.65 -10.66 11.88
C GLN A 106 13.50 -10.57 12.89
N THR A 107 12.66 -9.55 12.77
CA THR A 107 11.48 -9.31 13.63
C THR A 107 10.21 -10.00 13.10
N VAL A 108 10.32 -10.76 12.01
CA VAL A 108 9.22 -11.46 11.33
C VAL A 108 9.51 -12.96 11.34
N GLY A 109 8.74 -13.69 12.14
CA GLY A 109 8.93 -15.11 12.45
C GLY A 109 8.72 -15.33 13.94
#